data_AF-A0ABD4KXY2-F1
#
_entry.id   AF-A0ABD4KXY2-F1
#
_cell.length_a   1.000
_cell.length_b   1.000
_cell.length_c   1.000
_cell.angle_alpha   90.00
_cell.angle_beta   90.00
_cell.angle_gamma   90.00
#
_symmetry.space_group_name_H-M   'P 1'
#
loop_
_entity.id
_entity.type
_entity.pdbx_description
1 polymer ?
#
loop_
_entity_poly.entity_id
_entity_poly.type
_entity_poly.pdbx_seq_one_letter_code
_entity_poly.pdbx_strand_id
1 'polypeptide(L)'
;LTLDTPIYYKSDLETKLATDNGWIDSDPRAIQEWLTNYYTNSDDRALMKRLVRYFKAWVNVKWQGTEFKKIPSLAINVLVAQHMQKYENEDDSFIHTVLSICEELESTFIVSNPLNGNNILTMPEDAETFAHQKLDHLKRVCLNCSDSSELERSLEFSNLFQHYFPQVELGPSSGSINLPAVTTVPEISICRYDKNGKHVETIVTNSVTVKKGDSLTFTICNHSDFNLFADAHWTVRNVGKQAT
;
A
#
# COMPACT_ATOMS: atom_id res chain seq x y z
N LEU A 1 3.87 -4.35 -24.64
CA LEU A 1 4.81 -5.34 -24.07
C LEU A 1 5.47 -4.68 -22.87
N THR A 2 4.91 -4.84 -21.68
CA THR A 2 5.56 -4.39 -20.45
C THR A 2 6.74 -5.31 -20.18
N LEU A 3 7.95 -4.77 -20.19
CA LEU A 3 9.15 -5.50 -19.79
C LEU A 3 9.11 -5.73 -18.26
N ASP A 4 8.61 -6.88 -17.83
CA ASP A 4 8.58 -7.27 -16.40
C ASP A 4 9.97 -7.56 -15.83
N THR A 5 10.96 -7.83 -16.70
CA THR A 5 12.36 -7.99 -16.31
C THR A 5 13.19 -6.89 -16.97
N PRO A 6 13.93 -6.07 -16.20
CA PRO A 6 14.76 -5.04 -16.80
C PRO A 6 15.83 -5.68 -17.70
N ILE A 7 15.84 -5.30 -18.97
CA ILE A 7 16.82 -5.77 -19.94
C ILE A 7 17.98 -4.77 -19.96
N TYR A 8 19.16 -5.25 -19.61
CA TYR A 8 20.37 -4.45 -19.68
C TYR A 8 21.23 -4.85 -20.88
N TYR A 9 21.73 -3.84 -21.59
CA TYR A 9 22.83 -3.99 -22.53
C TYR A 9 24.12 -3.56 -21.82
N LYS A 10 25.12 -4.43 -21.80
CA LYS A 10 26.43 -4.13 -21.21
C LYS A 10 27.52 -4.25 -22.26
N SER A 11 28.28 -3.19 -22.43
CA SER A 11 29.53 -3.16 -23.18
C SER A 11 30.70 -2.85 -22.23
N ASP A 12 31.93 -2.84 -22.75
CA ASP A 12 33.12 -2.50 -21.95
C ASP A 12 33.12 -1.05 -21.44
N LEU A 13 32.35 -0.16 -22.08
CA LEU A 13 32.30 1.28 -21.80
C LEU A 13 30.99 1.73 -21.17
N GLU A 14 29.87 1.08 -21.48
CA GLU A 14 28.54 1.57 -21.14
C GLU A 14 27.59 0.44 -20.70
N THR A 15 26.76 0.73 -19.70
CA THR A 15 25.59 -0.09 -19.36
C THR A 15 24.32 0.70 -19.68
N LYS A 16 23.40 0.08 -20.42
CA LYS A 16 22.13 0.69 -20.83
C LYS A 16 20.96 -0.15 -20.39
N LEU A 17 19.85 0.50 -20.06
CA LEU A 17 18.57 -0.12 -19.72
C LEU A 17 17.60 0.06 -20.89
N ALA A 18 16.89 -1.00 -21.26
CA ALA A 18 15.79 -0.93 -22.22
C ALA A 18 14.55 -0.27 -21.57
N THR A 19 13.94 0.67 -22.29
CA THR A 19 12.71 1.36 -21.94
C THR A 19 11.72 1.31 -23.11
N ASP A 20 10.47 1.71 -22.87
CA ASP A 20 9.45 1.82 -23.93
C ASP A 20 9.87 2.78 -25.06
N ASN A 21 10.80 3.70 -24.77
CA ASN A 21 11.32 4.71 -25.70
C ASN A 21 12.75 4.40 -26.20
N GLY A 22 13.25 3.17 -26.03
CA GLY A 22 14.58 2.76 -26.47
C GLY A 22 15.58 2.57 -25.33
N TRP A 23 16.87 2.72 -25.61
CA TRP A 23 17.95 2.50 -24.63
C TRP A 23 18.30 3.78 -23.89
N ILE A 24 18.35 3.71 -22.57
CA ILE A 24 18.86 4.80 -21.73
C ILE A 24 20.15 4.39 -21.04
N ASP A 25 21.10 5.31 -20.88
CA ASP A 25 22.28 5.05 -20.06
C ASP A 25 21.84 4.85 -18.61
N SER A 26 22.21 3.70 -18.06
CA SER A 26 21.79 3.27 -16.74
C SER A 26 22.87 2.39 -16.17
N ASP A 27 23.53 2.89 -15.12
CA ASP A 27 24.42 2.08 -14.30
C ASP A 27 23.62 1.53 -13.09
N PRO A 28 23.07 0.30 -13.19
CA PRO A 28 22.31 -0.32 -12.11
C PRO A 28 23.17 -0.60 -10.88
N ARG A 29 24.50 -0.70 -11.03
CA ARG A 29 25.40 -0.89 -9.89
C ARG A 29 25.59 0.42 -9.15
N ALA A 30 25.87 1.50 -9.87
CA ALA A 30 26.05 2.82 -9.25
C ALA A 30 24.79 3.27 -8.49
N ILE A 31 23.59 3.00 -9.03
CA ILE A 31 22.35 3.40 -8.34
C ILE A 31 22.10 2.54 -7.09
N GLN A 32 22.45 1.25 -7.16
CA GLN A 32 22.39 0.35 -6.01
C GLN A 32 23.40 0.74 -4.94
N GLU A 33 24.62 1.11 -5.34
CA GLU A 33 25.66 1.62 -4.45
C GLU A 33 25.23 2.94 -3.80
N TRP A 34 24.68 3.88 -4.58
CA TRP A 34 24.12 5.14 -4.05
C TRP A 34 23.04 4.87 -3.01
N LEU A 35 22.05 4.02 -3.29
CA LEU A 35 21.01 3.65 -2.33
C LEU A 35 21.57 2.95 -1.09
N THR A 36 22.55 2.07 -1.28
CA THR A 36 23.16 1.32 -0.17
C THR A 36 23.96 2.24 0.75
N ASN A 37 24.61 3.26 0.18
CA ASN A 37 25.51 4.16 0.90
C ASN A 37 24.87 5.49 1.29
N TYR A 38 23.62 5.75 0.91
CA TYR A 38 22.91 6.99 1.21
C TYR A 38 22.91 7.31 2.71
N TYR A 39 22.62 6.30 3.54
CA TYR A 39 22.79 6.37 4.99
C TYR A 39 23.99 5.54 5.43
N THR A 40 24.89 6.17 6.19
CA THR A 40 26.07 5.50 6.79
C THR A 40 25.69 4.64 8.00
N ASN A 41 24.63 5.01 8.72
CA ASN A 41 24.08 4.27 9.86
C ASN A 41 23.26 3.04 9.39
N SER A 42 23.50 1.87 9.99
CA SER A 42 22.78 0.63 9.68
C SER A 42 21.29 0.68 10.00
N ASP A 43 20.91 1.35 11.07
CA ASP A 43 19.52 1.41 11.54
C ASP A 43 18.69 2.30 10.62
N ASP A 44 19.27 3.42 10.17
CA ASP A 44 18.64 4.32 9.21
C ASP A 44 18.48 3.63 7.84
N ARG A 45 19.48 2.85 7.39
CA ARG A 45 19.31 1.99 6.20
C ARG A 45 18.21 0.95 6.38
N ALA A 46 18.08 0.37 7.57
CA ALA A 46 17.06 -0.64 7.85
C ALA A 46 15.65 -0.02 7.85
N LEU A 47 15.50 1.16 8.46
CA LEU A 47 14.27 1.95 8.44
C LEU A 47 13.90 2.35 7.01
N MET A 48 14.82 2.95 6.25
CA MET A 48 14.61 3.32 4.85
C MET A 48 14.08 2.12 4.03
N LYS A 49 14.70 0.94 4.19
CA LYS A 49 14.24 -0.29 3.51
C LYS A 49 12.84 -0.72 3.93
N ARG A 50 12.44 -0.54 5.19
CA ARG A 50 11.07 -0.82 5.66
C ARG A 50 10.08 0.18 5.08
N LEU A 51 10.38 1.47 5.13
CA LEU A 51 9.52 2.53 4.56
C LEU A 51 9.35 2.36 3.04
N VAL A 52 10.40 2.01 2.30
CA VAL A 52 10.31 1.64 0.88
C VAL A 52 9.35 0.46 0.67
N ARG A 53 9.44 -0.59 1.51
CA ARG A 53 8.53 -1.75 1.41
C ARG A 53 7.08 -1.35 1.66
N TYR A 54 6.83 -0.49 2.65
CA TYR A 54 5.48 -0.01 2.94
C TYR A 54 4.93 0.80 1.77
N PHE A 55 5.68 1.79 1.27
CA PHE A 55 5.22 2.60 0.14
C PHE A 55 4.98 1.76 -1.13
N LYS A 56 5.83 0.76 -1.40
CA LYS A 56 5.61 -0.21 -2.49
C LYS A 56 4.37 -1.07 -2.28
N ALA A 57 4.11 -1.53 -1.05
CA ALA A 57 2.91 -2.28 -0.72
C ALA A 57 1.65 -1.44 -0.97
N TRP A 58 1.67 -0.17 -0.55
CA TRP A 58 0.60 0.78 -0.84
C TRP A 58 0.36 0.95 -2.35
N VAL A 59 1.41 1.24 -3.14
CA VAL A 59 1.29 1.34 -4.61
C VAL A 59 0.71 0.06 -5.19
N ASN A 60 1.16 -1.11 -4.74
CA ASN A 60 0.65 -2.39 -5.24
C ASN A 60 -0.84 -2.57 -4.97
N VAL A 61 -1.32 -2.21 -3.78
CA VAL A 61 -2.74 -2.27 -3.42
C VAL A 61 -3.56 -1.29 -4.25
N LYS A 62 -3.13 -0.03 -4.35
CA LYS A 62 -3.94 1.02 -5.00
C LYS A 62 -3.94 0.95 -6.53
N TRP A 63 -2.97 0.27 -7.13
CA TRP A 63 -2.93 -0.02 -8.57
C TRP A 63 -3.37 -1.46 -8.89
N GLN A 64 -3.85 -2.23 -7.92
CA GLN A 64 -4.32 -3.59 -8.19
C GLN A 64 -5.56 -3.54 -9.10
N GLY A 65 -5.51 -4.25 -10.23
CA GLY A 65 -6.63 -4.33 -11.17
C GLY A 65 -6.81 -3.09 -12.06
N THR A 66 -5.87 -2.13 -12.03
CA THR A 66 -5.88 -0.98 -12.94
C THR A 66 -4.92 -1.17 -14.10
N GLU A 67 -5.17 -0.47 -15.21
CA GLU A 67 -4.27 -0.44 -16.37
C GLU A 67 -3.26 0.72 -16.31
N PHE A 68 -3.40 1.63 -15.33
CA PHE A 68 -2.52 2.78 -15.17
C PHE A 68 -1.10 2.37 -14.81
N LYS A 69 -0.12 3.09 -15.36
CA LYS A 69 1.29 2.91 -15.02
C LYS A 69 1.51 3.16 -13.52
N LYS A 70 2.20 2.23 -12.84
CA LYS A 70 2.59 2.36 -11.44
C LYS A 70 3.72 3.37 -11.26
N ILE A 71 3.78 3.99 -10.09
CA ILE A 71 4.97 4.74 -9.65
C ILE A 71 6.19 3.80 -9.72
N PRO A 72 7.25 4.15 -10.48
CA PRO A 72 8.40 3.27 -10.65
C PRO A 72 9.08 2.94 -9.31
N SER A 73 9.45 1.67 -9.11
CA SER A 73 10.12 1.25 -7.87
C SER A 73 11.39 2.04 -7.56
N LEU A 74 12.13 2.45 -8.60
CA LEU A 74 13.33 3.26 -8.40
C LEU A 74 12.99 4.66 -7.88
N ALA A 75 11.94 5.29 -8.41
CA ALA A 75 11.47 6.60 -7.93
C ALA A 75 11.07 6.52 -6.45
N ILE A 76 10.37 5.44 -6.03
CA ILE A 76 10.03 5.19 -4.62
C ILE A 76 11.29 5.10 -3.75
N ASN A 77 12.32 4.38 -4.20
CA ASN A 77 13.57 4.26 -3.43
C ASN A 77 14.27 5.61 -3.26
N VAL A 78 14.34 6.41 -4.33
CA VAL A 78 14.96 7.75 -4.30
C VAL A 78 14.17 8.70 -3.40
N LEU A 79 12.84 8.75 -3.55
CA LEU A 79 11.96 9.59 -2.74
C LEU A 79 12.08 9.26 -1.25
N VAL A 80 12.01 7.98 -0.88
CA VAL A 80 12.15 7.58 0.53
C VAL A 80 13.55 7.89 1.04
N ALA A 81 14.61 7.66 0.26
CA ALA A 81 15.96 8.03 0.68
C ALA A 81 16.08 9.55 0.94
N GLN A 82 15.51 10.39 0.08
CA GLN A 82 15.62 11.85 0.19
C GLN A 82 14.75 12.47 1.28
N HIS A 83 13.58 11.89 1.54
CA HIS A 83 12.55 12.50 2.40
C HIS A 83 12.28 11.72 3.70
N MET A 84 13.03 10.65 3.99
CA MET A 84 12.80 9.87 5.21
C MET A 84 12.92 10.75 6.46
N GLN A 85 11.83 10.76 7.23
CA GLN A 85 11.77 11.37 8.55
C GLN A 85 11.81 10.28 9.62
N LYS A 86 12.63 10.49 10.66
CA LYS A 86 12.84 9.50 11.73
C LYS A 86 12.16 9.95 13.00
N TYR A 87 11.31 9.09 13.53
CA TYR A 87 10.60 9.25 14.80
C TYR A 87 10.84 8.03 15.69
N GLU A 88 10.38 8.10 16.94
CA GLU A 88 10.45 6.99 17.88
C GLU A 88 9.61 5.80 17.39
N ASN A 89 8.38 6.07 16.96
CA ASN A 89 7.53 5.05 16.34
C ASN A 89 7.73 4.99 14.83
N GLU A 90 7.67 3.78 14.29
CA GLU A 90 7.91 3.53 12.87
C GLU A 90 6.73 3.99 11.98
N ASP A 91 5.52 3.94 12.50
CA ASP A 91 4.33 4.46 11.84
C ASP A 91 4.33 6.00 11.75
N ASP A 92 4.80 6.69 12.79
CA ASP A 92 5.06 8.14 12.72
C ASP A 92 6.15 8.44 11.67
N SER A 93 7.22 7.63 11.64
CA SER A 93 8.26 7.73 10.60
C SER A 93 7.68 7.54 9.20
N PHE A 94 6.77 6.60 9.00
CA PHE A 94 6.07 6.40 7.73
C PHE A 94 5.19 7.59 7.37
N ILE A 95 4.33 8.06 8.29
CA ILE A 95 3.42 9.19 8.08
C ILE A 95 4.21 10.42 7.64
N HIS A 96 5.21 10.83 8.41
CA HIS A 96 5.94 12.07 8.11
C HIS A 96 6.84 11.97 6.87
N THR A 97 7.39 10.78 6.59
CA THR A 97 8.09 10.53 5.31
C THR A 97 7.15 10.68 4.12
N VAL A 98 5.96 10.09 4.19
CA VAL A 98 4.95 10.18 3.14
C VAL A 98 4.48 11.62 2.94
N LEU A 99 4.22 12.36 4.01
CA LEU A 99 3.83 13.77 3.92
C LEU A 99 4.90 14.60 3.21
N SER A 100 6.18 14.40 3.55
CA SER A 100 7.30 15.09 2.88
C SER A 100 7.42 14.72 1.40
N ILE A 101 7.22 13.45 1.05
CA ILE A 101 7.20 12.99 -0.36
C ILE A 101 6.02 13.62 -1.12
N CYS A 102 4.82 13.62 -0.53
CA CYS A 102 3.64 14.19 -1.16
C CYS A 102 3.79 15.70 -1.41
N GLU A 103 4.42 16.43 -0.48
CA GLU A 103 4.71 17.86 -0.66
C GLU A 103 5.67 18.12 -1.83
N GLU A 104 6.73 17.33 -1.97
CA GLU A 104 7.66 17.41 -3.11
C GLU A 104 6.95 17.13 -4.44
N LEU A 105 6.16 16.05 -4.49
CA LEU A 105 5.48 15.62 -5.71
C LEU A 105 4.33 16.54 -6.12
N GLU A 106 3.70 17.23 -5.17
CA GLU A 106 2.69 18.26 -5.44
C GLU A 106 3.32 19.51 -6.09
N SER A 107 4.59 19.80 -5.79
CA SER A 107 5.29 20.96 -6.35
C SER A 107 5.74 20.77 -7.79
N THR A 108 6.39 19.64 -8.12
CA THR A 108 7.03 19.47 -9.44
C THR A 108 6.74 18.15 -10.13
N PHE A 109 6.08 17.18 -9.47
CA PHE A 109 5.85 15.80 -9.94
C PHE A 109 7.04 15.18 -10.70
N ILE A 110 8.27 15.50 -10.26
CA ILE A 110 9.52 15.06 -10.87
C ILE A 110 10.33 14.31 -9.80
N VAL A 111 10.96 13.21 -10.20
CA VAL A 111 11.95 12.55 -9.37
C VAL A 111 13.24 12.46 -10.17
N SER A 112 14.25 13.21 -9.76
CA SER A 112 15.54 13.21 -10.45
C SER A 112 16.33 11.95 -10.11
N ASN A 113 16.88 11.28 -11.13
CA ASN A 113 17.87 10.23 -10.93
C ASN A 113 19.13 10.85 -10.29
N PRO A 114 19.60 10.34 -9.14
CA PRO A 114 20.73 10.92 -8.43
C PRO A 114 22.07 10.84 -9.18
N LEU A 115 22.17 10.03 -10.24
CA LEU A 115 23.40 9.86 -11.02
C LEU A 115 23.48 10.75 -12.25
N ASN A 116 22.34 11.09 -12.86
CA ASN A 116 22.31 11.78 -14.15
C ASN A 116 21.23 12.86 -14.29
N GLY A 117 20.41 13.09 -13.25
CA GLY A 117 19.39 14.13 -13.22
C GLY A 117 18.11 13.85 -14.03
N ASN A 118 18.05 12.75 -14.78
CA ASN A 118 16.87 12.43 -15.60
C ASN A 118 15.64 12.15 -14.72
N ASN A 119 14.45 12.58 -15.18
CA ASN A 119 13.20 12.30 -14.46
C ASN A 119 12.83 10.81 -14.54
N ILE A 120 12.89 10.11 -13.41
CA ILE A 120 12.54 8.69 -13.27
C ILE A 120 11.08 8.44 -12.86
N LEU A 121 10.26 9.50 -12.74
CA LEU A 121 8.82 9.44 -12.51
C LEU A 121 7.99 9.67 -13.79
N THR A 122 8.58 9.51 -14.98
CA THR A 122 7.87 9.76 -16.24
C THR A 122 6.71 8.76 -16.46
N MET A 123 5.49 9.26 -16.66
CA MET A 123 4.30 8.45 -16.98
C MET A 123 3.34 9.18 -17.94
N PRO A 124 2.41 8.46 -18.61
CA PRO A 124 1.34 9.08 -19.41
C PRO A 124 0.41 9.97 -18.56
N GLU A 125 -0.24 10.95 -19.17
CA GLU A 125 -1.07 11.97 -18.50
C GLU A 125 -2.23 11.37 -17.68
N ASP A 126 -2.87 10.31 -18.18
CA ASP A 126 -3.95 9.61 -17.48
C ASP A 126 -3.44 8.86 -16.23
N ALA A 127 -2.27 8.22 -16.33
CA ALA A 127 -1.59 7.59 -15.21
C ALA A 127 -1.08 8.60 -14.18
N GLU A 128 -0.61 9.77 -14.63
CA GLU A 128 -0.21 10.89 -13.77
C GLU A 128 -1.40 11.44 -12.98
N THR A 129 -2.52 11.70 -13.66
CA THR A 129 -3.77 12.13 -13.03
C THR A 129 -4.24 11.11 -11.98
N PHE A 130 -4.20 9.81 -12.31
CA PHE A 130 -4.52 8.76 -11.36
C PHE A 130 -3.54 8.74 -10.17
N ALA A 131 -2.24 8.90 -10.40
CA ALA A 131 -1.22 8.94 -9.36
C ALA A 131 -1.44 10.11 -8.39
N HIS A 132 -1.74 11.31 -8.90
CA HIS A 132 -2.10 12.47 -8.08
C HIS A 132 -3.29 12.18 -7.18
N GLN A 133 -4.39 11.65 -7.73
CA GLN A 133 -5.57 11.30 -6.93
C GLN A 133 -5.24 10.32 -5.80
N LYS A 134 -4.36 9.33 -6.05
CA LYS A 134 -3.94 8.38 -5.02
C LYS A 134 -3.01 9.02 -3.99
N LEU A 135 -2.06 9.86 -4.41
CA LEU A 135 -1.16 10.59 -3.52
C LEU A 135 -1.94 11.57 -2.63
N ASP A 136 -2.93 12.27 -3.16
CA ASP A 136 -3.80 13.18 -2.39
C ASP A 136 -4.60 12.43 -1.32
N HIS A 137 -5.13 11.26 -1.69
CA HIS A 137 -5.82 10.40 -0.73
C HIS A 137 -4.87 9.91 0.36
N LEU A 138 -3.67 9.45 -0.02
CA LEU A 138 -2.65 9.02 0.94
C LEU A 138 -2.24 10.16 1.88
N LYS A 139 -1.98 11.36 1.35
CA LYS A 139 -1.64 12.57 2.12
C LYS A 139 -2.73 12.87 3.13
N ARG A 140 -4.01 12.82 2.72
CA ARG A 140 -5.15 13.06 3.61
C ARG A 140 -5.25 12.03 4.74
N VAL A 141 -5.08 10.75 4.42
CA VAL A 141 -5.06 9.68 5.43
C VAL A 141 -3.91 9.90 6.42
N CYS A 142 -2.71 10.21 5.93
CA CYS A 142 -1.56 10.49 6.80
C CYS A 142 -1.78 11.71 7.70
N LEU A 143 -2.37 12.80 7.18
CA LEU A 143 -2.73 13.97 7.98
C LEU A 143 -3.74 13.64 9.09
N ASN A 144 -4.76 12.83 8.77
CA ASN A 144 -5.74 12.41 9.77
C ASN A 144 -5.06 11.54 10.85
N CYS A 145 -4.16 10.63 10.46
CA CYS A 145 -3.46 9.74 11.38
C CYS A 145 -2.53 10.46 12.35
N SER A 146 -2.00 11.65 12.02
CA SER A 146 -1.05 12.38 12.86
C SER A 146 -1.60 12.72 14.26
N ASP A 147 -2.90 12.99 14.37
CA ASP A 147 -3.55 13.35 15.64
C ASP A 147 -4.55 12.28 16.14
N SER A 148 -4.56 11.10 15.51
CA SER A 148 -5.53 10.04 15.79
C SER A 148 -5.04 9.05 16.86
N SER A 149 -5.97 8.37 17.52
CA SER A 149 -5.67 7.25 18.41
C SER A 149 -5.08 6.04 17.64
N GLU A 150 -4.42 5.12 18.36
CA GLU A 150 -3.84 3.91 17.78
C GLU A 150 -4.89 3.05 17.03
N LEU A 151 -6.11 2.96 17.58
CA LEU A 151 -7.20 2.22 16.94
C LEU A 151 -7.64 2.87 15.63
N GLU A 152 -7.83 4.19 15.62
CA GLU A 152 -8.19 4.95 14.41
C GLU A 152 -7.11 4.83 13.34
N ARG A 153 -5.83 4.97 13.72
CA ARG A 153 -4.68 4.76 12.82
C ARG A 153 -4.66 3.35 12.25
N SER A 154 -4.93 2.35 13.09
CA SER A 154 -4.96 0.94 12.66
C SER A 154 -6.08 0.69 11.65
N LEU A 155 -7.25 1.30 11.83
CA LEU A 155 -8.36 1.23 10.87
C LEU A 155 -8.01 1.89 9.54
N GLU A 156 -7.42 3.08 9.58
CA GLU A 156 -6.97 3.79 8.39
C GLU A 156 -5.90 2.99 7.62
N PHE A 157 -4.89 2.46 8.31
CA PHE A 157 -3.86 1.64 7.69
C PHE A 157 -4.37 0.28 7.20
N SER A 158 -5.36 -0.32 7.88
CA SER A 158 -6.06 -1.50 7.38
C SER A 158 -6.70 -1.22 6.02
N ASN A 159 -7.37 -0.08 5.85
CA ASN A 159 -7.94 0.33 4.56
C ASN A 159 -6.87 0.69 3.53
N LEU A 160 -5.76 1.26 3.98
CA LEU A 160 -4.66 1.68 3.13
C LEU A 160 -3.92 0.48 2.52
N PHE A 161 -3.56 -0.50 3.34
CA PHE A 161 -2.72 -1.65 2.97
C PHE A 161 -3.50 -2.96 2.77
N GLN A 162 -4.78 -3.00 3.13
CA GLN A 162 -5.68 -4.13 2.96
C GLN A 162 -5.05 -5.45 3.46
N HIS A 163 -4.91 -6.44 2.57
CA HIS A 163 -4.38 -7.75 2.89
C HIS A 163 -2.92 -7.74 3.37
N TYR A 164 -2.16 -6.65 3.13
CA TYR A 164 -0.81 -6.50 3.70
C TYR A 164 -0.81 -6.03 5.16
N PHE A 165 -1.88 -5.41 5.65
CA PHE A 165 -1.97 -5.00 7.05
C PHE A 165 -2.39 -6.18 7.94
N PRO A 166 -1.98 -6.24 9.22
CA PRO A 166 -2.54 -7.19 10.18
C PRO A 166 -4.06 -6.99 10.36
N GLN A 167 -4.75 -8.02 10.86
CA GLN A 167 -6.16 -7.89 11.21
C GLN A 167 -6.30 -6.96 12.43
N VAL A 168 -7.20 -5.98 12.33
CA VAL A 168 -7.55 -5.10 13.45
C VAL A 168 -8.68 -5.75 14.23
N GLU A 169 -8.48 -5.94 15.53
CA GLU A 169 -9.54 -6.44 16.41
C GLU A 169 -10.43 -5.26 16.84
N LEU A 170 -11.68 -5.30 16.40
CA LEU A 170 -12.71 -4.37 16.86
C LEU A 170 -13.29 -4.86 18.17
N GLY A 171 -12.88 -4.26 19.28
CA GLY A 171 -13.54 -4.42 20.58
C GLY A 171 -14.67 -3.40 20.76
N PRO A 172 -15.66 -3.65 21.64
CA PRO A 172 -16.60 -2.61 22.04
C PRO A 172 -15.86 -1.51 22.79
N SER A 173 -15.60 -0.37 22.14
CA SER A 173 -15.09 0.82 22.81
C SER A 173 -16.23 1.51 23.55
N SER A 174 -16.20 1.45 24.89
CA SER A 174 -17.00 2.36 25.71
C SER A 174 -16.42 3.77 25.57
N GLY A 175 -17.16 4.67 24.92
CA GLY A 175 -16.74 6.05 24.70
C GLY A 175 -16.36 6.75 26.00
N SER A 176 -15.29 7.55 25.95
CA SER A 176 -14.97 8.51 27.00
C SER A 176 -15.96 9.68 26.96
N ILE A 177 -16.20 10.29 28.12
CA ILE A 177 -17.10 11.43 28.30
C ILE A 177 -16.64 12.56 27.37
N ASN A 178 -17.44 12.83 26.33
CA ASN A 178 -17.37 13.92 25.32
C ASN A 178 -17.13 13.53 23.84
N LEU A 179 -16.97 12.26 23.46
CA LEU A 179 -17.04 11.86 22.03
C LEU A 179 -17.82 10.55 21.83
N PRO A 180 -18.82 10.50 20.92
CA PRO A 180 -19.40 9.23 20.51
C PRO A 180 -18.54 8.63 19.39
N ALA A 181 -17.62 7.74 19.74
CA ALA A 181 -17.12 6.74 18.79
C ALA A 181 -17.55 5.36 19.30
N VAL A 182 -18.85 5.08 19.20
CA VAL A 182 -19.33 3.71 19.20
C VAL A 182 -19.02 3.18 17.81
N THR A 183 -17.90 2.46 17.66
CA THR A 183 -17.67 1.68 16.44
C THR A 183 -18.68 0.55 16.44
N THR A 184 -19.78 0.72 15.71
CA THR A 184 -20.74 -0.37 15.45
C THR A 184 -19.98 -1.52 14.81
N VAL A 185 -19.91 -2.66 15.50
CA VAL A 185 -19.24 -3.86 14.98
C VAL A 185 -20.17 -4.53 13.97
N PRO A 186 -19.71 -4.85 12.74
CA PRO A 186 -20.54 -5.54 11.77
C PRO A 186 -20.77 -7.00 12.18
N GLU A 187 -22.04 -7.40 12.22
CA GLU A 187 -22.45 -8.79 12.39
C GLU A 187 -22.39 -9.50 11.03
N ILE A 188 -21.38 -10.34 10.83
CA ILE A 188 -21.13 -10.99 9.55
C ILE A 188 -21.81 -12.37 9.51
N SER A 189 -22.68 -12.57 8.53
CA SER A 189 -23.15 -13.90 8.14
C SER A 189 -22.36 -14.43 6.94
N ILE A 190 -21.96 -15.69 7.02
CA ILE A 190 -21.31 -16.44 5.95
C ILE A 190 -22.24 -17.56 5.51
N CYS A 191 -22.65 -17.53 4.23
CA CYS A 191 -23.41 -18.57 3.57
C CYS A 191 -22.47 -19.41 2.69
N ARG A 192 -22.40 -20.72 2.92
CA ARG A 192 -21.49 -21.64 2.23
C ARG A 192 -22.24 -22.60 1.33
N TYR A 193 -21.75 -22.75 0.10
CA TYR A 193 -22.22 -23.73 -0.87
C TYR A 193 -21.08 -24.70 -1.24
N ASP A 194 -21.41 -25.96 -1.46
CA ASP A 194 -20.44 -26.95 -1.91
C ASP A 194 -20.07 -26.72 -3.38
N LYS A 195 -19.07 -27.46 -3.87
CA LYS A 195 -18.63 -27.43 -5.27
C LYS A 195 -19.71 -27.66 -6.34
N ASN A 196 -20.87 -28.21 -5.95
CA ASN A 196 -22.01 -28.44 -6.85
C ASN A 196 -23.07 -27.33 -6.72
N GLY A 197 -22.80 -26.28 -5.94
CA GLY A 197 -23.73 -25.19 -5.67
C GLY A 197 -24.82 -25.54 -4.65
N LYS A 198 -24.70 -26.67 -3.93
CA LYS A 198 -25.68 -27.02 -2.89
C LYS A 198 -25.36 -26.24 -1.63
N HIS A 199 -26.38 -25.56 -1.06
CA HIS A 199 -26.26 -24.92 0.25
C HIS A 199 -25.83 -25.94 1.31
N VAL A 200 -24.82 -25.55 2.11
CA VAL A 200 -24.27 -26.38 3.17
C VAL A 200 -24.64 -25.82 4.53
N GLU A 201 -24.36 -24.54 4.78
CA GLU A 201 -24.66 -23.87 6.04
C GLU A 201 -24.72 -22.35 5.87
N THR A 202 -25.42 -21.70 6.80
CA THR A 202 -25.37 -20.25 7.01
C THR A 202 -25.08 -20.00 8.48
N ILE A 203 -23.98 -19.31 8.77
CA ILE A 203 -23.50 -19.10 10.13
C ILE A 203 -23.11 -17.63 10.34
N VAL A 204 -23.40 -17.08 11.52
CA VAL A 204 -22.94 -15.74 11.91
C VAL A 204 -21.60 -15.90 12.62
N THR A 205 -20.52 -15.51 11.95
CA THR A 205 -19.15 -15.73 12.41
C THR A 205 -18.17 -14.87 11.60
N ASN A 206 -16.99 -14.62 12.17
CA ASN A 206 -15.85 -14.01 11.50
C ASN A 206 -14.82 -15.04 10.98
N SER A 207 -15.07 -16.34 11.19
CA SER A 207 -14.19 -17.42 10.72
C SER A 207 -14.97 -18.68 10.35
N VAL A 208 -14.56 -19.34 9.27
CA VAL A 208 -15.18 -20.57 8.77
C VAL A 208 -14.13 -21.50 8.18
N THR A 209 -14.29 -22.81 8.37
CA THR A 209 -13.48 -23.83 7.69
C THR A 209 -14.22 -24.28 6.43
N VAL A 210 -13.53 -24.24 5.29
CA VAL A 210 -14.13 -24.51 3.98
C VAL A 210 -13.35 -25.57 3.22
N LYS A 211 -14.02 -26.29 2.31
CA LYS A 211 -13.35 -27.21 1.39
C LYS A 211 -12.98 -26.49 0.10
N LYS A 212 -11.90 -26.94 -0.55
CA LYS A 212 -11.52 -26.42 -1.87
C LYS A 212 -12.67 -26.64 -2.87
N GLY A 213 -13.09 -25.56 -3.53
CA GLY A 213 -14.20 -25.55 -4.49
C GLY A 213 -15.54 -25.13 -3.89
N ASP A 214 -15.64 -24.96 -2.58
CA ASP A 214 -16.81 -24.33 -1.96
C ASP A 214 -16.87 -22.84 -2.37
N SER A 215 -18.08 -22.30 -2.46
CA SER A 215 -18.31 -20.87 -2.65
C SER A 215 -18.92 -20.24 -1.39
N LEU A 216 -18.59 -18.97 -1.16
CA LEU A 216 -19.00 -18.21 0.02
C LEU A 216 -19.74 -16.94 -0.40
N THR A 217 -20.80 -16.61 0.33
CA THR A 217 -21.46 -15.31 0.27
C THR A 217 -21.40 -14.68 1.67
N PHE A 218 -20.97 -13.43 1.72
CA PHE A 218 -20.85 -12.67 2.96
C PHE A 218 -21.96 -11.63 3.04
N THR A 219 -22.49 -11.38 4.23
CA THR A 219 -23.57 -10.41 4.45
C THR A 219 -23.38 -9.72 5.80
N ILE A 220 -23.57 -8.41 5.85
CA ILE A 220 -23.64 -7.65 7.11
C ILE A 220 -25.10 -7.67 7.56
N CYS A 221 -25.40 -8.39 8.64
CA CYS A 221 -26.76 -8.57 9.15
C CYS A 221 -27.31 -7.26 9.71
N ASN A 222 -26.50 -6.53 10.47
CA ASN A 222 -26.86 -5.27 11.11
C ASN A 222 -26.57 -4.03 10.24
N HIS A 223 -26.74 -4.15 8.92
CA HIS A 223 -26.49 -3.05 7.97
C HIS A 223 -27.31 -1.78 8.27
N SER A 224 -28.46 -1.91 8.95
CA SER A 224 -29.29 -0.79 9.43
C SER A 224 -28.60 0.10 10.47
N ASP A 225 -27.58 -0.42 11.16
CA ASP A 225 -26.85 0.29 12.20
C ASP A 225 -25.76 1.20 11.63
N PHE A 226 -25.59 1.18 10.30
CA PHE A 226 -24.61 1.96 9.56
C PHE A 226 -25.30 3.07 8.74
N ASN A 227 -24.54 4.12 8.42
CA ASN A 227 -25.01 5.19 7.55
C ASN A 227 -25.31 4.64 6.13
N LEU A 228 -26.35 5.16 5.47
CA LEU A 228 -26.70 4.83 4.08
C LEU A 228 -25.57 5.07 3.07
N PHE A 229 -24.60 5.92 3.40
CA PHE A 229 -23.42 6.19 2.59
C PHE A 229 -22.19 5.38 3.01
N ALA A 230 -22.34 4.37 3.88
CA ALA A 230 -21.24 3.51 4.29
C ALA A 230 -20.87 2.52 3.18
N ASP A 231 -19.57 2.41 2.91
CA ASP A 231 -19.02 1.42 1.99
C ASP A 231 -18.47 0.20 2.75
N ALA A 232 -18.81 -1.00 2.27
CA ALA A 232 -18.30 -2.25 2.83
C ALA A 232 -17.12 -2.80 2.00
N HIS A 233 -15.99 -3.04 2.66
CA HIS A 233 -14.81 -3.65 2.05
C HIS A 233 -14.53 -5.00 2.71
N TRP A 234 -14.48 -6.07 1.91
CA TRP A 234 -14.23 -7.43 2.40
C TRP A 234 -12.76 -7.81 2.23
N THR A 235 -12.12 -8.24 3.32
CA THR A 235 -10.80 -8.89 3.27
C THR A 235 -10.95 -10.31 3.79
N VAL A 236 -10.73 -11.29 2.92
CA VAL A 236 -10.76 -12.71 3.28
C VAL A 236 -9.33 -13.22 3.41
N ARG A 237 -9.00 -13.80 4.56
CA ARG A 237 -7.67 -14.37 4.84
C ARG A 237 -7.76 -15.88 4.99
N ASN A 238 -7.04 -16.60 4.15
CA ASN A 238 -6.87 -18.04 4.31
C ASN A 238 -5.80 -18.31 5.37
N VAL A 239 -6.14 -19.13 6.37
CA VAL A 239 -5.24 -19.52 7.45
C VAL A 239 -5.11 -21.05 7.50
N GLY A 240 -3.94 -21.54 7.89
CA GLY A 240 -3.67 -22.97 8.07
C GLY A 240 -2.72 -23.58 7.03
N LYS A 241 -2.28 -24.83 7.29
CA LYS A 241 -1.23 -25.53 6.51
C LYS A 241 -1.59 -25.80 5.05
N GLN A 242 -2.87 -25.71 4.70
CA GLN A 242 -3.40 -25.97 3.36
C GLN A 242 -3.76 -24.67 2.60
N ALA A 243 -3.39 -23.50 3.14
CA ALA A 243 -3.73 -22.20 2.59
C ALA A 243 -2.85 -21.72 1.40
N THR A 244 -1.88 -22.53 0.97
CA THR A 244 -0.99 -22.26 -0.17
C THR A 244 -1.38 -23.06 -1.40
#